data_AF-A0A7K2XKB7-F1
#
_entry.id   AF-A0A7K2XKB7-F1
#
_cell.length_a   1.000
_cell.length_b   1.000
_cell.length_c   1.000
_cell.angle_alpha   90.00
_cell.angle_beta   90.00
_cell.angle_gamma   90.00
#
_symmetry.space_group_name_H-M   'P 1'
#
loop_
_entity.id
_entity.type
_entity.pdbx_description
1 polymer ?
#
loop_
_entity_poly.entity_id
_entity_poly.type
_entity_poly.pdbx_seq_one_letter_code
_entity_poly.pdbx_strand_id
1 'polypeptide(L)'
;EAPAGVRDVSNGSPDRALLPSLDTALAEVARRYAERPGMYGEAPVDEEFGRLARAAFDADGVPDGPVGVASGSLDAIERVLAVHLRPGDAV
;
A
#
# COMPACT_ATOMS: atom_id res chain seq x y z
N GLU A 1 -23.04 -7.47 -9.64
CA GLU A 1 -22.63 -8.61 -10.46
C GLU A 1 -23.16 -8.38 -11.86
N ALA A 2 -22.28 -8.47 -12.87
CA ALA A 2 -22.68 -8.23 -14.24
C ALA A 2 -23.66 -9.32 -14.74
N PRO A 3 -24.60 -9.00 -15.65
CA PRO A 3 -25.50 -9.99 -16.24
C PRO A 3 -24.76 -11.17 -16.89
N ALA A 4 -25.44 -12.30 -17.07
CA ALA A 4 -24.86 -13.44 -17.76
C ALA A 4 -24.42 -13.07 -19.19
N GLY A 5 -23.21 -13.51 -19.57
CA GLY A 5 -22.66 -13.31 -20.92
C GLY A 5 -21.92 -11.99 -21.14
N VAL A 6 -21.76 -11.13 -20.11
CA VAL A 6 -20.96 -9.91 -20.22
C VAL A 6 -19.72 -9.95 -19.32
N ARG A 7 -18.70 -9.16 -19.66
CA ARG A 7 -17.52 -8.98 -18.83
C ARG A 7 -17.77 -7.88 -17.80
N ASP A 8 -17.64 -8.23 -16.53
CA ASP A 8 -17.68 -7.25 -15.45
C ASP A 8 -16.40 -6.41 -15.44
N VAL A 9 -16.54 -5.11 -15.71
CA VAL A 9 -15.46 -4.09 -15.64
C VAL A 9 -15.76 -3.02 -14.59
N SER A 10 -16.69 -3.30 -13.67
CA SER A 10 -17.13 -2.34 -12.66
C SER A 10 -16.16 -2.17 -11.48
N ASN A 11 -15.20 -3.09 -11.33
CA ASN A 11 -14.20 -3.06 -10.27
C ASN A 11 -12.77 -3.11 -10.82
N GLY A 12 -11.82 -2.55 -10.07
CA GLY A 12 -10.39 -2.55 -10.38
C GLY A 12 -9.59 -3.63 -9.65
N SER A 13 -10.23 -4.71 -9.19
CA SER A 13 -9.50 -5.78 -8.50
C SER A 13 -8.64 -6.57 -9.49
N PRO A 14 -7.46 -7.05 -9.08
CA PRO A 14 -6.64 -7.91 -9.93
C PRO A 14 -7.34 -9.24 -10.22
N ASP A 15 -6.98 -9.86 -11.34
CA ASP A 15 -7.42 -11.22 -11.65
C ASP A 15 -6.82 -12.20 -10.63
N ARG A 16 -7.69 -12.92 -9.93
CA ARG A 16 -7.30 -13.88 -8.89
C ARG A 16 -6.45 -15.03 -9.43
N ALA A 17 -6.62 -15.40 -10.69
CA ALA A 17 -5.83 -16.45 -11.31
C ALA A 17 -4.36 -16.05 -11.53
N LEU A 18 -4.05 -14.75 -11.48
CA LEU A 18 -2.70 -14.21 -11.62
C LEU A 18 -2.01 -13.94 -10.28
N LEU A 19 -2.72 -14.08 -9.16
CA LEU A 19 -2.16 -13.86 -7.84
C LEU A 19 -1.30 -15.08 -7.41
N PRO A 20 -0.04 -14.88 -7.00
CA PRO A 20 0.77 -15.96 -6.46
C PRO A 20 0.22 -16.45 -5.12
N SER A 21 0.52 -17.69 -4.73
CA SER A 21 0.28 -18.14 -3.35
C SER A 21 1.14 -17.31 -2.39
N LEU A 22 0.53 -16.90 -1.28
CA LEU A 22 1.19 -16.15 -0.20
C LEU A 22 1.56 -17.04 1.00
N ASP A 23 1.28 -18.35 0.94
CA ASP A 23 1.34 -19.24 2.10
C ASP A 23 2.74 -19.25 2.75
N THR A 24 3.79 -19.40 1.94
CA THR A 24 5.17 -19.44 2.43
C THR A 24 5.60 -18.08 2.99
N ALA A 25 5.22 -16.98 2.34
CA ALA A 25 5.56 -15.63 2.79
C ALA A 25 4.89 -15.31 4.13
N LEU A 26 3.60 -15.62 4.27
CA LEU A 26 2.85 -15.38 5.51
C LEU A 26 3.33 -16.28 6.66
N ALA A 27 3.71 -17.53 6.39
CA ALA A 27 4.29 -18.41 7.40
C ALA A 27 5.63 -17.86 7.94
N GLU A 28 6.49 -17.34 7.05
CA GLU A 28 7.75 -16.70 7.45
C GLU A 28 7.50 -15.45 8.30
N VAL A 29 6.55 -14.60 7.90
CA VAL A 29 6.17 -13.40 8.66
C VAL A 29 5.68 -13.77 10.07
N ALA A 30 4.82 -14.79 10.18
CA ALA A 30 4.32 -15.26 11.47
C ALA A 30 5.44 -15.77 12.37
N ARG A 31 6.40 -16.55 11.83
CA ARG A 31 7.56 -17.04 12.59
C ARG A 31 8.41 -15.88 13.10
N ARG A 32 8.74 -14.91 12.24
CA ARG A 32 9.53 -13.73 12.63
C ARG A 32 8.85 -12.90 13.70
N TYR A 33 7.53 -12.71 13.59
CA TYR A 33 6.76 -11.97 14.59
C TYR A 33 6.75 -12.68 15.95
N ALA A 34 6.69 -14.02 15.96
CA ALA A 34 6.77 -14.79 17.20
C ALA A 34 8.13 -14.65 17.90
N GLU A 35 9.22 -14.48 17.15
CA GLU A 35 10.57 -14.25 17.68
C GLU A 35 10.78 -12.80 18.13
N ARG A 36 10.24 -11.84 17.37
CA ARG A 36 10.41 -10.40 17.60
C ARG A 36 9.13 -9.64 17.23
N PRO A 37 8.16 -9.53 18.15
CA PRO A 37 6.95 -8.76 17.90
C PRO A 37 7.29 -7.28 17.79
N GLY A 38 6.63 -6.58 16.89
CA GLY A 38 6.80 -5.13 16.72
C GLY A 38 6.25 -4.36 17.93
N MET A 39 7.01 -3.36 18.39
CA MET A 39 6.66 -2.55 19.55
C MET A 39 6.39 -1.10 19.17
N TYR A 40 5.59 -0.41 19.99
CA TYR A 40 5.34 1.01 19.81
C TYR A 40 6.63 1.82 20.00
N GLY A 41 6.85 2.83 19.15
CA GLY A 41 8.05 3.67 19.17
C GLY A 41 9.19 3.17 18.28
N GLU A 42 9.02 2.02 17.61
CA GLU A 42 9.89 1.60 16.51
C GLU A 42 9.75 2.53 15.30
N ALA A 43 10.67 2.37 14.33
CA ALA A 43 10.63 3.15 13.10
C ALA A 43 9.27 2.98 12.40
N PRO A 44 8.63 4.08 11.96
CA PRO A 44 7.29 4.02 11.36
C PRO A 44 7.27 3.33 9.98
N VAL A 45 8.45 3.17 9.37
CA VAL A 45 8.65 2.48 8.10
C VAL A 45 9.81 1.51 8.28
N ASP A 46 9.57 0.23 8.00
CA ASP A 46 10.63 -0.77 7.93
C ASP A 46 11.65 -0.39 6.86
N GLU A 47 12.94 -0.52 7.15
CA GLU A 47 14.03 -0.07 6.28
C GLU A 47 14.02 -0.79 4.92
N GLU A 48 13.81 -2.10 4.92
CA GLU A 48 13.77 -2.90 3.70
C GLU A 48 12.53 -2.56 2.88
N PHE A 49 11.37 -2.42 3.55
CA PHE A 49 10.14 -1.98 2.89
C PHE A 49 10.31 -0.60 2.25
N GLY A 50 10.90 0.36 2.96
CA GLY A 50 11.14 1.71 2.44
C GLY A 50 12.03 1.70 1.19
N ARG A 51 13.07 0.87 1.17
CA ARG A 51 13.95 0.69 0.00
C ARG A 51 13.21 0.10 -1.20
N LEU A 52 12.38 -0.92 -0.99
CA LEU A 52 11.59 -1.54 -2.06
C LEU A 52 10.55 -0.56 -2.62
N ALA A 53 9.86 0.17 -1.75
CA ALA A 53 8.89 1.20 -2.15
C ALA A 53 9.55 2.32 -2.96
N ARG A 54 10.71 2.82 -2.50
CA ARG A 54 11.48 3.85 -3.22
C ARG A 54 11.89 3.38 -4.61
N ALA A 55 12.40 2.16 -4.74
CA ALA A 55 12.78 1.60 -6.04
C ALA A 55 11.59 1.49 -7.02
N ALA A 56 10.40 1.13 -6.53
CA ALA A 56 9.19 1.11 -7.35
C ALA A 56 8.80 2.53 -7.80
N PHE A 57 8.78 3.48 -6.88
CA PHE A 57 8.51 4.89 -7.19
C PHE A 57 9.52 5.50 -8.16
N ASP A 58 10.80 5.12 -8.08
CA ASP A 58 11.84 5.58 -9.01
C ASP A 58 11.61 5.01 -10.42
N ALA A 59 11.20 3.74 -10.52
CA ALA A 59 10.84 3.13 -11.79
C ALA A 59 9.64 3.82 -12.46
N ASP A 60 8.72 4.36 -11.66
CA ASP A 60 7.56 5.12 -12.11
C ASP A 60 7.84 6.63 -12.29
N GLY A 61 9.07 7.09 -12.02
CA GLY A 61 9.48 8.50 -12.20
C GLY A 61 8.96 9.46 -11.13
N VAL A 62 8.56 8.96 -9.96
CA VAL A 62 8.13 9.78 -8.83
C VAL A 62 9.34 10.54 -8.27
N PRO A 63 9.25 11.87 -8.01
CA PRO A 63 10.34 12.64 -7.45
C PRO A 63 10.94 12.04 -6.16
N ASP A 64 12.22 12.33 -5.93
CA ASP A 64 12.91 11.90 -4.71
C ASP A 64 12.26 12.52 -3.46
N GLY A 65 12.30 11.78 -2.35
CA GLY A 65 11.66 12.15 -1.10
C GLY A 65 11.42 10.98 -0.16
N PRO A 66 11.07 11.26 1.11
CA PRO A 66 10.82 10.25 2.12
C PRO A 66 9.59 9.40 1.76
N VAL A 67 9.64 8.11 2.11
CA VAL A 67 8.51 7.18 1.98
C VAL A 67 7.67 7.23 3.26
N GLY A 68 6.35 7.36 3.10
CA GLY A 68 5.37 7.22 4.18
C GLY A 68 4.44 6.04 3.94
N VAL A 69 3.94 5.43 5.02
CA VAL A 69 2.98 4.32 4.98
C VAL A 69 1.61 4.80 5.44
N ALA A 70 0.57 4.36 4.73
CA ALA A 70 -0.83 4.65 5.04
C ALA A 70 -1.66 3.37 4.93
N SER A 71 -2.86 3.37 5.53
CA SER A 71 -3.82 2.26 5.51
C SER A 71 -4.60 2.20 4.20
N GLY A 72 -3.89 2.31 3.07
CA GLY A 72 -4.44 2.35 1.72
C GLY A 72 -4.49 3.76 1.13
N SER A 73 -4.85 3.83 -0.16
CA SER A 73 -4.76 5.07 -0.95
C SER A 73 -5.71 6.17 -0.48
N LEU A 74 -6.91 5.83 0.00
CA LEU A 74 -7.88 6.82 0.47
C LEU A 74 -7.39 7.52 1.74
N ASP A 75 -6.81 6.75 2.68
CA ASP A 75 -6.19 7.29 3.90
C ASP A 75 -5.01 8.23 3.56
N ALA A 76 -4.19 7.86 2.56
CA ALA A 76 -3.13 8.73 2.08
C ALA A 76 -3.68 10.05 1.49
N ILE A 77 -4.69 9.96 0.62
CA ILE A 77 -5.33 11.14 0.00
C ILE A 77 -5.93 12.04 1.07
N GLU A 78 -6.68 11.48 2.03
CA GLU A 78 -7.29 12.24 3.12
C GLU A 78 -6.24 13.02 3.92
N ARG A 79 -5.14 12.39 4.31
CA ARG A 79 -4.05 13.06 5.04
C ARG A 79 -3.41 14.19 4.25
N VAL A 80 -3.14 13.97 2.96
CA VAL A 80 -2.57 15.00 2.08
C VAL A 80 -3.53 16.19 2.00
N LEU A 81 -4.81 15.96 1.72
CA LEU A 81 -5.80 17.03 1.61
C LEU A 81 -5.98 17.77 2.94
N ALA A 82 -6.06 17.05 4.06
CA ALA A 82 -6.26 17.63 5.39
C ALA A 82 -5.11 18.54 5.83
N VAL A 83 -3.87 18.24 5.42
CA VAL A 83 -2.69 19.04 5.77
C VAL A 83 -2.50 20.23 4.82
N HIS A 84 -2.91 20.10 3.55
CA HIS A 84 -2.61 21.09 2.53
C HIS A 84 -3.76 22.05 2.18
N LEU A 85 -5.01 21.75 2.54
CA LEU A 85 -6.18 22.52 2.13
C LEU A 85 -6.95 23.14 3.29
N ARG A 86 -7.72 24.19 2.98
CA ARG A 86 -8.72 24.85 3.82
C ARG A 86 -10.06 24.94 3.09
N PRO A 87 -11.18 25.13 3.82
CA PRO A 87 -12.49 25.33 3.19
C PRO A 87 -12.46 26.49 2.20
N GLY A 88 -12.81 26.23 0.94
CA GLY A 88 -12.83 27.21 -0.15
C GLY A 88 -11.62 27.18 -1.08
N ASP A 89 -10.59 26.40 -0.77
CA ASP A 89 -9.45 26.18 -1.67
C ASP A 89 -9.88 25.40 -2.93
N ALA A 90 -9.29 25.72 -4.08
CA ALA A 90 -9.48 24.98 -5.32
C ALA A 90 -8.47 23.81 -5.40
N VAL A 91 -8.92 22.67 -5.94
CA VAL A 91 -8.13 21.42 -6.10
C VAL A 91 -8.43 20.76 -7.44
#